data_AF-A0A1J5RJ52-F1
#
_entry.id   AF-A0A1J5RJ52-F1
#
_cell.length_a   1.000
_cell.length_b   1.000
_cell.length_c   1.000
_cell.angle_alpha   90.00
_cell.angle_beta   90.00
_cell.angle_gamma   90.00
#
_symmetry.space_group_name_H-M   'P 1'
#
loop_
_entity.id
_entity.type
_entity.pdbx_description
1 polymer ?
#
loop_
_entity_poly.entity_id
_entity_poly.type
_entity_poly.pdbx_seq_one_letter_code
_entity_poly.pdbx_strand_id
1 'polypeptide(L)'
;MPPSAFPLVCRQLASSGLSQPRENTWRRVVIEKPFGHDLQSANELNDVVSEVFPPDSVFRIDHYLGKETVQNLLALRFANQMFEPIWNSNYVDHVQITMAEDIGIGGRAGYYDGIGAARDVIQNHLLQLLALTAMEEPVSFDPRDLRAEKIKVLSAVRVPKDLARHTSRGQYVSGWQGGEEVCGYLDEDGIPASSTTDTFAAIRVDIDTRRWAGVPFYLRTGKRLGRRVTEIAVVFKRAPHLPFESTATEELGKNALVIRVQPDEGVTLRFGAKVPGTAMEVRDVTMDFGYGHAFTESSPEAYERLILDVLLGDPPLFPRHEEVQLSWKILDPVTEFWASKGKPDPYRSGTWGPESADAMIMRDGRTWRRP
;
A
#
# COMPACT_ATOMS: atom_id res chain seq x y z
N MET A 1 11.02 -7.83 -18.65
CA MET A 1 11.70 -7.06 -19.72
C MET A 1 11.71 -5.59 -19.35
N PRO A 2 12.66 -4.76 -19.83
CA PRO A 2 12.67 -3.34 -19.48
C PRO A 2 11.46 -2.60 -20.09
N PRO A 3 10.90 -1.58 -19.41
CA PRO A 3 9.72 -0.85 -19.88
C PRO A 3 9.86 -0.22 -21.27
N SER A 4 11.06 0.26 -21.59
CA SER A 4 11.38 0.87 -22.89
C SER A 4 11.19 -0.08 -24.08
N ALA A 5 11.25 -1.39 -23.85
CA ALA A 5 11.06 -2.39 -24.89
C ALA A 5 9.58 -2.76 -25.11
N PHE A 6 8.66 -2.38 -24.21
CA PHE A 6 7.26 -2.78 -24.30
C PHE A 6 6.61 -2.37 -25.63
N PRO A 7 6.71 -1.11 -26.10
CA PRO A 7 6.04 -0.72 -27.33
C PRO A 7 6.57 -1.42 -28.57
N LEU A 8 7.87 -1.76 -28.58
CA LEU A 8 8.45 -2.55 -29.67
C LEU A 8 7.88 -3.96 -29.67
N VAL A 9 7.87 -4.64 -28.52
CA VAL A 9 7.42 -6.03 -28.42
C VAL A 9 5.93 -6.18 -28.66
N CYS A 10 5.08 -5.30 -28.12
CA CYS A 10 3.65 -5.30 -28.41
C CYS A 10 3.38 -5.19 -29.92
N ARG A 11 4.03 -4.26 -30.62
CA ARG A 11 3.88 -4.09 -32.07
C ARG A 11 4.39 -5.30 -32.86
N GLN A 12 5.48 -5.93 -32.44
CA GLN A 12 6.00 -7.14 -33.08
C GLN A 12 5.10 -8.36 -32.85
N LEU A 13 4.48 -8.49 -31.67
CA LEU A 13 3.47 -9.52 -31.40
C LEU A 13 2.23 -9.35 -32.29
N ALA A 14 1.82 -8.11 -32.53
CA ALA A 14 0.74 -7.79 -33.45
C ALA A 14 1.10 -8.12 -34.92
N SER A 15 2.24 -7.65 -35.40
CA SER A 15 2.66 -7.83 -36.80
C SER A 15 2.95 -9.28 -37.16
N SER A 16 3.36 -10.10 -36.19
CA SER A 16 3.55 -11.55 -36.36
C SER A 16 2.26 -12.36 -36.24
N GLY A 17 1.12 -11.73 -35.94
CA GLY A 17 -0.17 -12.40 -35.74
C GLY A 17 -0.25 -13.22 -34.45
N LEU A 18 0.69 -13.06 -33.52
CA LEU A 18 0.74 -13.79 -32.25
C LEU A 18 -0.26 -13.25 -31.23
N SER A 19 -0.65 -11.98 -31.32
CA SER A 19 -1.66 -11.38 -30.43
C SER A 19 -3.10 -11.72 -30.79
N GLN A 20 -3.36 -12.23 -32.00
CA GLN A 20 -4.71 -12.55 -32.46
C GLN A 20 -5.12 -13.97 -32.01
N PRO A 21 -6.26 -14.12 -31.32
CA PRO A 21 -6.79 -15.44 -30.99
C PRO A 21 -7.26 -16.17 -32.26
N ARG A 22 -7.02 -17.48 -32.32
CA ARG A 22 -7.66 -18.41 -33.26
C ARG A 22 -8.92 -19.01 -32.63
N GLU A 23 -9.75 -19.67 -33.43
CA GLU A 23 -10.95 -20.37 -32.95
C GLU A 23 -10.64 -21.26 -31.74
N ASN A 24 -11.44 -21.13 -30.67
CA ASN A 24 -11.26 -21.82 -29.38
C ASN A 24 -9.91 -21.61 -28.69
N THR A 25 -9.23 -20.48 -28.93
CA THR A 25 -7.99 -20.11 -28.22
C THR A 25 -8.05 -18.70 -27.65
N TRP A 26 -7.27 -18.43 -26.61
CA TRP A 26 -7.09 -17.10 -26.04
C TRP A 26 -5.66 -16.58 -26.26
N ARG A 27 -5.51 -15.26 -26.20
CA ARG A 27 -4.23 -14.55 -26.13
C ARG A 27 -4.32 -13.56 -24.99
N ARG A 28 -3.37 -13.64 -24.07
CA ARG A 28 -3.30 -12.80 -22.86
C ARG A 28 -1.89 -12.26 -22.75
N VAL A 29 -1.77 -11.03 -22.28
CA VAL A 29 -0.50 -10.38 -22.01
C VAL A 29 -0.40 -10.06 -20.52
N VAL A 30 0.74 -10.41 -19.94
CA VAL A 30 1.07 -10.09 -18.56
C VAL A 30 2.10 -8.98 -18.58
N ILE A 31 1.79 -7.87 -17.89
CA ILE A 31 2.62 -6.67 -17.86
C ILE A 31 3.10 -6.47 -16.43
N GLU A 32 4.41 -6.40 -16.27
CA GLU A 32 5.06 -6.07 -15.01
C GLU A 32 5.24 -4.58 -14.82
N LYS A 33 5.35 -4.15 -13.55
CA LYS A 33 5.69 -2.78 -13.21
C LYS A 33 7.09 -2.40 -13.72
N PRO A 34 7.37 -1.11 -13.97
CA PRO A 34 6.50 0.07 -13.79
C PRO A 34 5.45 0.27 -14.90
N PHE A 35 4.25 0.74 -14.50
CA PHE A 35 3.15 1.12 -15.41
C PHE A 35 3.22 2.61 -15.76
N GLY A 36 4.29 3.02 -16.44
CA GLY A 36 4.64 4.43 -16.63
C GLY A 36 5.46 4.98 -15.46
N HIS A 37 5.86 6.25 -15.58
CA HIS A 37 6.59 7.01 -14.56
C HIS A 37 5.83 8.29 -14.11
N ASP A 38 4.71 8.57 -14.77
CA ASP A 38 3.72 9.61 -14.51
C ASP A 38 2.41 9.23 -15.24
N LEU A 39 1.35 10.02 -15.08
CA LEU A 39 0.07 9.80 -15.76
C LEU A 39 0.20 9.78 -17.29
N GLN A 40 1.01 10.67 -17.86
CA GLN A 40 1.13 10.79 -19.32
C GLN A 40 1.72 9.51 -19.92
N SER A 41 2.87 9.07 -19.41
CA SER A 41 3.55 7.86 -19.85
C SER A 41 2.74 6.59 -19.56
N ALA A 42 1.92 6.57 -18.51
CA ALA A 42 0.99 5.48 -18.24
C ALA A 42 -0.14 5.39 -19.29
N ASN A 43 -0.63 6.53 -19.78
CA ASN A 43 -1.60 6.60 -20.87
C ASN A 43 -0.97 6.13 -22.18
N GLU A 44 0.22 6.64 -22.52
CA GLU A 44 0.96 6.24 -23.73
C GLU A 44 1.22 4.72 -23.74
N LEU A 45 1.64 4.14 -22.61
CA LEU A 45 1.81 2.69 -22.48
C LEU A 45 0.49 1.95 -22.70
N ASN A 46 -0.63 2.45 -22.15
CA ASN A 46 -1.91 1.81 -22.32
C ASN A 46 -2.42 1.86 -23.77
N ASP A 47 -2.24 2.98 -24.47
CA ASP A 47 -2.68 3.13 -25.85
C ASP A 47 -1.99 2.08 -26.73
N VAL A 48 -0.67 1.96 -26.60
CA VAL A 48 0.14 0.94 -27.29
C VAL A 48 -0.32 -0.49 -26.99
N VAL A 49 -0.68 -0.79 -25.73
CA VAL A 49 -1.14 -2.13 -25.35
C VAL A 49 -2.55 -2.40 -25.89
N SER A 50 -3.42 -1.39 -25.86
CA SER A 50 -4.83 -1.48 -26.28
C SER A 50 -4.99 -1.60 -27.79
N GLU A 51 -4.02 -1.12 -28.57
CA GLU A 51 -3.92 -1.38 -30.02
C GLU A 51 -3.73 -2.87 -30.35
N VAL A 52 -3.14 -3.64 -29.43
CA VAL A 52 -2.68 -5.01 -29.69
C VAL A 52 -3.54 -6.05 -28.98
N PHE A 53 -3.98 -5.77 -27.76
CA PHE A 53 -4.74 -6.68 -26.92
C PHE A 53 -6.04 -6.03 -26.46
N PRO A 54 -7.18 -6.75 -26.50
CA PRO A 54 -8.41 -6.24 -25.91
C PRO A 54 -8.24 -6.09 -24.38
N PRO A 55 -9.01 -5.20 -23.71
CA PRO A 55 -8.84 -4.93 -22.29
C PRO A 55 -8.85 -6.18 -21.42
N ASP A 56 -9.72 -7.14 -21.69
CA ASP A 56 -9.85 -8.38 -20.92
C ASP A 56 -8.69 -9.37 -21.10
N SER A 57 -7.82 -9.14 -22.08
CA SER A 57 -6.59 -9.89 -22.30
C SER A 57 -5.37 -9.28 -21.61
N VAL A 58 -5.50 -8.13 -20.95
CA VAL A 58 -4.37 -7.40 -20.33
C VAL A 58 -4.35 -7.57 -18.82
N PHE A 59 -3.29 -8.19 -18.33
CA PHE A 59 -3.07 -8.54 -16.92
C PHE A 59 -1.89 -7.75 -16.38
N ARG A 60 -2.15 -6.70 -15.60
CA ARG A 60 -1.12 -5.88 -14.97
C ARG A 60 -0.79 -6.47 -13.60
N ILE A 61 0.46 -6.88 -13.38
CA ILE A 61 0.85 -7.48 -12.11
C ILE A 61 1.04 -6.41 -11.04
N ASP A 62 0.28 -6.57 -9.96
CA ASP A 62 0.66 -6.10 -8.63
C ASP A 62 0.74 -7.34 -7.73
N HIS A 63 1.96 -7.80 -7.44
CA HIS A 63 2.18 -9.03 -6.67
C HIS A 63 1.62 -8.96 -5.24
N TYR A 64 1.36 -7.78 -4.67
CA TYR A 64 0.71 -7.71 -3.36
C TYR A 64 -0.74 -8.17 -3.42
N LEU A 65 -1.44 -7.96 -4.54
CA LEU A 65 -2.80 -8.43 -4.71
C LEU A 65 -2.90 -9.96 -4.76
N GLY A 66 -1.82 -10.64 -5.16
CA GLY A 66 -1.73 -12.10 -5.13
C GLY A 66 -1.50 -12.71 -3.74
N LYS A 67 -1.26 -11.89 -2.70
CA LYS A 67 -1.00 -12.39 -1.35
C LYS A 67 -2.29 -12.81 -0.65
N GLU A 68 -2.23 -13.94 0.05
CA GLU A 68 -3.39 -14.53 0.75
C GLU A 68 -4.05 -13.55 1.74
N THR A 69 -3.25 -12.80 2.49
CA THR A 69 -3.73 -11.79 3.46
C THR A 69 -4.50 -10.65 2.84
N VAL A 70 -4.21 -10.30 1.59
CA VAL A 70 -4.95 -9.25 0.87
C VAL A 70 -6.34 -9.76 0.47
N GLN A 71 -6.49 -11.04 0.14
CA GLN A 71 -7.80 -11.65 -0.04
C GLN A 71 -8.53 -11.81 1.29
N ASN A 72 -7.81 -12.16 2.36
CA ASN A 72 -8.39 -12.24 3.70
C ASN A 72 -9.00 -10.92 4.18
N LEU A 73 -8.47 -9.76 3.73
CA LEU A 73 -9.09 -8.47 4.02
C LEU A 73 -10.56 -8.43 3.57
N LEU A 74 -10.87 -8.99 2.40
CA LEU A 74 -12.24 -9.05 1.88
C LEU A 74 -13.11 -9.98 2.72
N ALA A 75 -12.59 -11.16 3.09
CA ALA A 75 -13.29 -12.10 3.97
C ALA A 75 -13.54 -11.49 5.36
N LEU A 76 -12.52 -10.85 5.94
CA LEU A 76 -12.60 -10.18 7.23
C LEU A 76 -13.69 -9.11 7.23
N ARG A 77 -13.76 -8.28 6.19
CA ARG A 77 -14.74 -7.20 6.11
C ARG A 77 -16.16 -7.70 5.83
N PHE A 78 -16.34 -8.52 4.80
CA PHE A 78 -17.66 -8.79 4.23
C PHE A 78 -18.27 -10.13 4.67
N ALA A 79 -17.49 -11.09 5.17
CA ALA A 79 -18.05 -12.33 5.73
C ALA A 79 -18.42 -12.22 7.22
N ASN A 80 -18.01 -11.13 7.89
CA ASN A 80 -18.15 -10.99 9.34
C ASN A 80 -19.08 -9.81 9.68
N GLN A 81 -20.28 -10.13 10.12
CA GLN A 81 -21.28 -9.14 10.56
C GLN A 81 -20.81 -8.25 11.73
N MET A 82 -19.78 -8.68 12.45
CA MET A 82 -19.18 -7.93 13.56
C MET A 82 -18.33 -6.73 13.10
N PHE A 83 -17.65 -6.82 11.94
CA PHE A 83 -16.66 -5.80 11.53
C PHE A 83 -17.26 -4.73 10.61
N GLU A 84 -18.13 -5.08 9.67
CA GLU A 84 -18.68 -4.12 8.70
C GLU A 84 -19.41 -2.92 9.36
N PRO A 85 -20.22 -3.08 10.42
CA PRO A 85 -20.91 -1.95 11.07
C PRO A 85 -19.97 -0.90 11.68
N ILE A 86 -18.75 -1.30 12.06
CA ILE A 86 -17.74 -0.41 12.65
C ILE A 86 -16.72 0.10 11.62
N TRP A 87 -16.84 -0.30 10.35
CA TRP A 87 -15.90 0.04 9.27
C TRP A 87 -16.25 1.36 8.57
N ASN A 88 -16.40 2.44 9.33
CA ASN A 88 -16.79 3.75 8.81
C ASN A 88 -16.39 4.90 9.75
N SER A 89 -16.58 6.13 9.27
CA SER A 89 -16.23 7.38 9.93
C SER A 89 -16.92 7.62 11.27
N ASN A 90 -17.97 6.88 11.64
CA ASN A 90 -18.52 7.00 12.99
C ASN A 90 -17.56 6.42 14.03
N TYR A 91 -16.89 5.31 13.70
CA TYR A 91 -16.09 4.53 14.64
C TYR A 91 -14.58 4.59 14.36
N VAL A 92 -14.17 4.70 13.09
CA VAL A 92 -12.75 4.80 12.70
C VAL A 92 -12.27 6.23 12.91
N ASP A 93 -11.10 6.38 13.56
CA ASP A 93 -10.40 7.66 13.72
C ASP A 93 -9.48 7.94 12.54
N HIS A 94 -8.68 6.94 12.15
CA HIS A 94 -7.78 7.01 10.99
C HIS A 94 -7.33 5.62 10.56
N VAL A 95 -6.77 5.54 9.36
CA VAL A 95 -6.16 4.32 8.81
C VAL A 95 -4.68 4.59 8.53
N GLN A 96 -3.80 3.65 8.90
CA GLN A 96 -2.38 3.67 8.54
C GLN A 96 -2.06 2.44 7.68
N ILE A 97 -1.46 2.64 6.51
CA ILE A 97 -0.94 1.56 5.67
C ILE A 97 0.56 1.73 5.57
N THR A 98 1.30 0.76 6.08
CA THR A 98 2.76 0.78 6.14
C THR A 98 3.31 -0.34 5.28
N MET A 99 4.27 -0.04 4.41
CA MET A 99 5.14 -1.02 3.76
C MET A 99 6.60 -0.63 3.99
N ALA A 100 7.19 -1.17 5.05
CA ALA A 100 8.58 -0.95 5.43
C ALA A 100 9.47 -2.10 5.00
N GLU A 101 10.67 -1.77 4.55
CA GLU A 101 11.73 -2.71 4.21
C GLU A 101 12.97 -2.36 5.04
N ASP A 102 13.60 -3.38 5.65
CA ASP A 102 14.88 -3.26 6.34
C ASP A 102 16.09 -3.30 5.38
N ILE A 103 15.88 -3.75 4.16
CA ILE A 103 16.89 -3.77 3.10
C ILE A 103 17.07 -2.39 2.45
N GLY A 104 18.28 -2.14 1.94
CA GLY A 104 18.58 -0.98 1.09
C GLY A 104 18.16 -1.19 -0.37
N ILE A 105 18.75 -0.43 -1.28
CA ILE A 105 18.50 -0.60 -2.72
C ILE A 105 19.21 -1.81 -3.32
N GLY A 106 20.28 -2.29 -2.67
CA GLY A 106 21.11 -3.39 -3.16
C GLY A 106 21.69 -3.09 -4.54
N GLY A 107 21.88 -4.11 -5.38
CA GLY A 107 22.40 -3.96 -6.75
C GLY A 107 21.46 -3.30 -7.77
N ARG A 108 20.39 -2.61 -7.33
CA ARG A 108 19.37 -2.03 -8.21
C ARG A 108 19.54 -0.52 -8.43
N ALA A 109 20.73 0.03 -8.21
CA ALA A 109 20.99 1.47 -8.27
C ALA A 109 20.44 2.13 -9.56
N GLY A 110 20.82 1.60 -10.73
CA GLY A 110 20.39 2.15 -12.02
C GLY A 110 18.89 1.99 -12.35
N TYR A 111 18.15 1.16 -11.61
CA TYR A 111 16.69 1.08 -11.74
C TYR A 111 15.99 1.97 -10.70
N TYR A 112 16.49 1.99 -9.47
CA TYR A 112 15.81 2.67 -8.36
C TYR A 112 15.98 4.19 -8.41
N ASP A 113 17.16 4.67 -8.81
CA ASP A 113 17.42 6.09 -9.00
C ASP A 113 16.54 6.65 -10.15
N GLY A 114 15.79 7.71 -9.88
CA GLY A 114 14.77 8.26 -10.78
C GLY A 114 13.36 7.71 -10.58
N ILE A 115 13.19 6.53 -9.95
CA ILE A 115 11.87 6.00 -9.59
C ILE A 115 11.49 6.45 -8.17
N GLY A 116 12.29 6.07 -7.17
CA GLY A 116 12.05 6.36 -5.76
C GLY A 116 10.96 5.52 -5.09
N ALA A 117 10.86 5.63 -3.78
CA ALA A 117 9.92 4.86 -2.95
C ALA A 117 8.45 5.18 -3.27
N ALA A 118 8.13 6.45 -3.54
CA ALA A 118 6.78 6.86 -3.92
C ALA A 118 6.28 6.13 -5.18
N ARG A 119 7.05 6.14 -6.27
CA ARG A 119 6.63 5.49 -7.53
C ARG A 119 6.74 3.96 -7.46
N ASP A 120 7.74 3.43 -6.78
CA ASP A 120 7.94 1.97 -6.70
C ASP A 120 6.85 1.28 -5.87
N VAL A 121 6.29 1.97 -4.87
CA VAL A 121 5.44 1.35 -3.83
C VAL A 121 4.12 2.07 -3.56
N ILE A 122 4.10 3.41 -3.43
CA ILE A 122 2.84 4.12 -3.13
C ILE A 122 1.89 4.03 -4.32
N GLN A 123 2.40 4.30 -5.53
CA GLN A 123 1.62 4.34 -6.77
C GLN A 123 0.79 3.07 -7.02
N ASN A 124 1.35 1.92 -6.67
CA ASN A 124 0.76 0.61 -6.90
C ASN A 124 0.25 0.00 -5.58
N HIS A 125 1.14 -0.66 -4.83
CA HIS A 125 0.84 -1.52 -3.70
C HIS A 125 0.02 -0.81 -2.63
N LEU A 126 0.44 0.37 -2.15
CA LEU A 126 -0.28 1.03 -1.06
C LEU A 126 -1.62 1.62 -1.49
N LEU A 127 -1.73 2.13 -2.72
CA LEU A 127 -3.02 2.62 -3.24
C LEU A 127 -3.99 1.47 -3.54
N GLN A 128 -3.49 0.31 -3.95
CA GLN A 128 -4.29 -0.90 -4.08
C GLN A 128 -4.79 -1.42 -2.72
N LEU A 129 -3.92 -1.46 -1.70
CA LEU A 129 -4.32 -1.79 -0.33
C LEU A 129 -5.32 -0.76 0.24
N LEU A 130 -5.13 0.53 -0.05
CA LEU A 130 -6.08 1.59 0.30
C LEU A 130 -7.45 1.31 -0.34
N ALA A 131 -7.49 1.03 -1.65
CA ALA A 131 -8.72 0.75 -2.37
C ALA A 131 -9.49 -0.42 -1.75
N LEU A 132 -8.82 -1.54 -1.46
CA LEU A 132 -9.43 -2.71 -0.81
C LEU A 132 -9.86 -2.45 0.64
N THR A 133 -9.13 -1.59 1.36
CA THR A 133 -9.48 -1.21 2.73
C THR A 133 -10.71 -0.31 2.77
N ALA A 134 -10.85 0.58 1.78
CA ALA A 134 -11.85 1.64 1.79
C ALA A 134 -13.09 1.38 0.92
N MET A 135 -13.06 0.41 0.01
CA MET A 135 -14.18 0.09 -0.90
C MET A 135 -15.47 -0.24 -0.15
N GLU A 136 -16.62 0.04 -0.77
CA GLU A 136 -17.90 -0.45 -0.24
C GLU A 136 -17.99 -1.99 -0.40
N GLU A 137 -19.01 -2.58 0.22
CA GLU A 137 -19.36 -3.96 -0.04
C GLU A 137 -19.75 -4.12 -1.52
N PRO A 138 -19.05 -4.97 -2.29
CA PRO A 138 -19.37 -5.19 -3.69
C PRO A 138 -20.65 -6.03 -3.82
N VAL A 139 -21.34 -5.94 -4.96
CA VAL A 139 -22.53 -6.76 -5.23
C VAL A 139 -22.21 -8.25 -5.22
N SER A 140 -21.01 -8.59 -5.70
CA SER A 140 -20.46 -9.95 -5.67
C SER A 140 -18.93 -9.89 -5.68
N PHE A 141 -18.29 -11.04 -5.52
CA PHE A 141 -16.83 -11.18 -5.73
C PHE A 141 -16.45 -11.38 -7.20
N ASP A 142 -17.38 -11.14 -8.13
CA ASP A 142 -17.05 -11.05 -9.55
C ASP A 142 -16.00 -9.95 -9.77
N PRO A 143 -14.99 -10.19 -10.64
CA PRO A 143 -13.95 -9.22 -10.94
C PRO A 143 -14.48 -7.84 -11.30
N ARG A 144 -15.61 -7.75 -12.03
CA ARG A 144 -16.20 -6.47 -12.42
C ARG A 144 -16.72 -5.68 -11.22
N ASP A 145 -17.41 -6.34 -10.30
CA ASP A 145 -18.03 -5.69 -9.14
C ASP A 145 -16.96 -5.20 -8.15
N LEU A 146 -15.93 -6.02 -7.90
CA LEU A 146 -14.77 -5.61 -7.10
C LEU A 146 -14.03 -4.42 -7.70
N ARG A 147 -13.79 -4.45 -9.02
CA ARG A 147 -13.13 -3.34 -9.73
C ARG A 147 -13.94 -2.04 -9.63
N ALA A 148 -15.26 -2.11 -9.78
CA ALA A 148 -16.13 -0.94 -9.69
C ALA A 148 -15.98 -0.22 -8.34
N GLU A 149 -15.96 -0.97 -7.23
CA GLU A 149 -15.82 -0.38 -5.90
C GLU A 149 -14.40 0.14 -5.63
N LYS A 150 -13.35 -0.51 -6.16
CA LYS A 150 -11.98 0.01 -6.10
C LYS A 150 -11.83 1.33 -6.87
N ILE A 151 -12.33 1.38 -8.11
CA ILE A 151 -12.29 2.58 -8.97
C ILE A 151 -13.04 3.74 -8.31
N LYS A 152 -14.23 3.47 -7.77
CA LYS A 152 -15.03 4.45 -7.04
C LYS A 152 -14.25 5.07 -5.89
N VAL A 153 -13.58 4.27 -5.07
CA VAL A 153 -12.73 4.79 -3.98
C VAL A 153 -11.56 5.60 -4.51
N LEU A 154 -10.78 5.05 -5.45
CA LEU A 154 -9.62 5.75 -6.01
C LEU A 154 -10.02 7.10 -6.63
N SER A 155 -11.18 7.19 -7.28
CA SER A 155 -11.73 8.43 -7.83
C SER A 155 -12.13 9.46 -6.76
N ALA A 156 -12.44 8.99 -5.55
CA ALA A 156 -12.80 9.81 -4.40
C ALA A 156 -11.60 10.19 -3.52
N VAL A 157 -10.40 9.65 -3.78
CA VAL A 157 -9.20 10.04 -3.04
C VAL A 157 -8.87 11.50 -3.33
N ARG A 158 -8.54 12.24 -2.27
CA ARG A 158 -8.05 13.62 -2.31
C ARG A 158 -6.72 13.74 -1.61
N VAL A 159 -5.76 14.32 -2.31
CA VAL A 159 -4.53 14.77 -1.67
C VAL A 159 -4.77 16.18 -1.11
N PRO A 160 -4.42 16.44 0.16
CA PRO A 160 -4.55 17.78 0.74
C PRO A 160 -3.76 18.84 -0.03
N LYS A 161 -4.32 20.06 -0.13
CA LYS A 161 -3.70 21.16 -0.88
C LYS A 161 -2.34 21.58 -0.33
N ASP A 162 -2.17 21.57 0.99
CA ASP A 162 -0.89 21.87 1.64
C ASP A 162 -0.01 20.63 1.66
N LEU A 163 0.66 20.37 0.54
CA LEU A 163 1.54 19.20 0.38
C LEU A 163 2.74 19.24 1.34
N ALA A 164 3.24 20.41 1.72
CA ALA A 164 4.34 20.54 2.68
C ALA A 164 3.95 20.01 4.07
N ARG A 165 2.68 20.16 4.45
CA ARG A 165 2.16 19.69 5.74
C ARG A 165 1.74 18.23 5.74
N HIS A 166 1.34 17.69 4.60
CA HIS A 166 0.65 16.40 4.50
C HIS A 166 1.42 15.34 3.71
N THR A 167 2.67 15.64 3.35
CA THR A 167 3.56 14.69 2.69
C THR A 167 4.95 14.80 3.30
N SER A 168 5.71 13.71 3.22
CA SER A 168 7.08 13.61 3.69
C SER A 168 7.86 12.71 2.77
N ARG A 169 9.09 13.09 2.42
CA ARG A 169 10.03 12.24 1.69
C ARG A 169 11.39 12.25 2.38
N GLY A 170 12.08 11.13 2.35
CA GLY A 170 13.39 11.00 2.95
C GLY A 170 14.36 10.19 2.12
N GLN A 171 15.64 10.30 2.46
CA GLN A 171 16.74 9.54 1.87
C GLN A 171 17.62 8.98 2.99
N TYR A 172 17.85 7.66 3.01
CA TYR A 172 18.59 7.05 4.11
C TYR A 172 20.06 7.46 4.09
N VAL A 173 20.60 7.77 5.27
CA VAL A 173 22.03 7.98 5.51
C VAL A 173 22.61 6.77 6.24
N SER A 174 23.94 6.77 6.40
CA SER A 174 24.64 5.70 7.11
C SER A 174 24.06 5.47 8.51
N GLY A 175 24.10 4.22 8.96
CA GLY A 175 23.44 3.82 10.19
C GLY A 175 23.70 2.36 10.51
N TRP A 176 22.81 1.77 11.32
CA TRP A 176 22.95 0.40 11.77
C TRP A 176 21.69 -0.38 11.41
N GLN A 177 21.84 -1.51 10.74
CA GLN A 177 20.74 -2.42 10.41
C GLN A 177 21.14 -3.82 10.88
N GLY A 178 20.33 -4.45 11.74
CA GLY A 178 20.61 -5.82 12.19
C GLY A 178 21.96 -6.01 12.92
N GLY A 179 22.53 -4.94 13.49
CA GLY A 179 23.83 -4.98 14.15
C GLY A 179 25.04 -4.75 13.24
N GLU A 180 24.82 -4.47 11.95
CA GLU A 180 25.87 -4.12 10.99
C GLU A 180 25.79 -2.64 10.59
N GLU A 181 26.95 -2.02 10.39
CA GLU A 181 27.04 -0.67 9.84
C GLU A 181 26.75 -0.71 8.33
N VAL A 182 25.87 0.18 7.88
CA VAL A 182 25.43 0.24 6.49
C VAL A 182 25.61 1.66 5.95
N CYS A 183 25.97 1.77 4.67
CA CYS A 183 26.21 3.04 4.00
C CYS A 183 24.92 3.83 3.73
N GLY A 184 25.06 5.13 3.46
CA GLY A 184 23.96 5.97 3.01
C GLY A 184 23.62 5.74 1.54
N TYR A 185 22.44 6.18 1.10
CA TYR A 185 21.97 5.98 -0.27
C TYR A 185 22.92 6.59 -1.32
N LEU A 186 23.48 7.76 -1.05
CA LEU A 186 24.41 8.44 -1.94
C LEU A 186 25.80 7.80 -1.99
N ASP A 187 26.09 6.89 -1.06
CA ASP A 187 27.34 6.13 -0.98
C ASP A 187 27.18 4.71 -1.60
N GLU A 188 25.98 4.35 -2.07
CA GLU A 188 25.73 3.09 -2.78
C GLU A 188 26.36 3.13 -4.18
N ASP A 189 26.88 1.98 -4.64
CA ASP A 189 27.50 1.88 -5.96
C ASP A 189 26.51 2.22 -7.09
N GLY A 190 26.91 3.08 -8.01
CA GLY A 190 26.08 3.53 -9.12
C GLY A 190 25.07 4.65 -8.81
N ILE A 191 25.07 5.22 -7.59
CA ILE A 191 24.22 6.37 -7.24
C ILE A 191 24.99 7.71 -7.39
N PRO A 192 24.45 8.69 -8.14
CA PRO A 192 25.05 10.01 -8.21
C PRO A 192 24.96 10.75 -6.87
N ALA A 193 26.05 11.39 -6.43
CA ALA A 193 26.08 12.22 -5.20
C ALA A 193 25.09 13.41 -5.21
N SER A 194 24.59 13.78 -6.39
CA SER A 194 23.56 14.81 -6.59
C SER A 194 22.14 14.25 -6.59
N SER A 195 21.94 12.93 -6.43
CA SER A 195 20.61 12.33 -6.51
C SER A 195 19.67 12.90 -5.44
N THR A 196 18.44 13.19 -5.88
CA THR A 196 17.34 13.63 -5.02
C THR A 196 16.25 12.58 -4.91
N THR A 197 16.54 11.33 -5.28
CA THR A 197 15.60 10.21 -5.23
C THR A 197 15.23 9.89 -3.79
N ASP A 198 13.93 9.76 -3.53
CA ASP A 198 13.41 9.36 -2.23
C ASP A 198 13.58 7.84 -2.00
N THR A 199 14.07 7.47 -0.82
CA THR A 199 14.09 6.08 -0.33
C THR A 199 13.05 5.84 0.77
N PHE A 200 12.36 6.91 1.18
CA PHE A 200 11.22 6.92 2.08
C PHE A 200 10.18 7.90 1.55
N ALA A 201 8.91 7.51 1.59
CA ALA A 201 7.79 8.35 1.21
C ALA A 201 6.62 8.12 2.16
N ALA A 202 6.01 9.21 2.62
CA ALA A 202 4.76 9.17 3.37
C ALA A 202 3.81 10.26 2.87
N ILE A 203 2.53 9.91 2.71
CA ILE A 203 1.48 10.83 2.31
C ILE A 203 0.23 10.62 3.17
N ARG A 204 -0.45 11.72 3.47
CA ARG A 204 -1.83 11.71 3.98
C ARG A 204 -2.77 11.95 2.81
N VAL A 205 -3.81 11.14 2.72
CA VAL A 205 -4.91 11.32 1.78
C VAL A 205 -6.24 11.24 2.51
N ASP A 206 -7.24 11.93 1.98
CA ASP A 206 -8.63 11.82 2.42
C ASP A 206 -9.46 11.08 1.34
N ILE A 207 -10.61 10.54 1.71
CA ILE A 207 -11.51 9.84 0.79
C ILE A 207 -12.88 10.51 0.87
N ASP A 208 -13.29 11.19 -0.20
CA ASP A 208 -14.54 11.96 -0.31
C ASP A 208 -15.76 11.05 -0.52
N THR A 209 -15.97 10.08 0.37
CA THR A 209 -17.20 9.28 0.45
C THR A 209 -17.86 9.48 1.81
N ARG A 210 -19.16 9.20 1.89
CA ARG A 210 -19.88 9.28 3.18
C ARG A 210 -19.25 8.36 4.24
N ARG A 211 -18.78 7.19 3.84
CA ARG A 211 -18.13 6.20 4.72
C ARG A 211 -16.86 6.73 5.38
N TRP A 212 -16.06 7.52 4.65
CA TRP A 212 -14.72 7.93 5.09
C TRP A 212 -14.56 9.44 5.32
N ALA A 213 -15.65 10.21 5.19
CA ALA A 213 -15.63 11.64 5.45
C ALA A 213 -14.98 11.97 6.82
N GLY A 214 -13.92 12.77 6.79
CA GLY A 214 -13.16 13.20 7.97
C GLY A 214 -12.17 12.18 8.53
N VAL A 215 -12.04 10.99 7.93
CA VAL A 215 -11.08 9.95 8.33
C VAL A 215 -9.86 10.00 7.41
N PRO A 216 -8.68 10.42 7.91
CA PRO A 216 -7.47 10.42 7.10
C PRO A 216 -6.89 9.01 6.94
N PHE A 217 -6.33 8.78 5.76
CA PHE A 217 -5.52 7.62 5.44
C PHE A 217 -4.05 8.06 5.33
N TYR A 218 -3.18 7.44 6.12
CA TYR A 218 -1.75 7.68 6.06
C TYR A 218 -1.06 6.50 5.39
N LEU A 219 -0.40 6.76 4.27
CA LEU A 219 0.38 5.77 3.55
C LEU A 219 1.85 6.07 3.82
N ARG A 220 2.65 5.05 4.18
CA ARG A 220 4.10 5.21 4.26
C ARG A 220 4.85 3.99 3.78
N THR A 221 6.01 4.25 3.20
CA THR A 221 6.95 3.23 2.78
C THR A 221 8.37 3.73 2.88
N GLY A 222 9.32 2.80 3.01
CA GLY A 222 10.72 3.15 2.88
C GLY A 222 11.64 1.95 3.00
N LYS A 223 12.88 2.18 2.58
CA LYS A 223 14.02 1.26 2.68
C LYS A 223 14.87 1.60 3.89
N ARG A 224 15.68 0.63 4.34
CA ARG A 224 16.51 0.74 5.56
C ARG A 224 15.70 1.20 6.78
N LEU A 225 14.46 0.75 6.89
CA LEU A 225 13.62 0.99 8.05
C LEU A 225 13.89 -0.04 9.15
N GLY A 226 13.38 0.21 10.35
CA GLY A 226 13.67 -0.60 11.53
C GLY A 226 13.42 -2.10 11.37
N ARG A 227 12.46 -2.49 10.52
CA ARG A 227 12.21 -3.89 10.14
C ARG A 227 11.36 -3.97 8.87
N ARG A 228 11.40 -5.13 8.20
CA ARG A 228 10.45 -5.48 7.15
C ARG A 228 9.05 -5.72 7.71
N VAL A 229 8.05 -5.00 7.20
CA VAL A 229 6.63 -5.22 7.51
C VAL A 229 5.72 -4.54 6.50
N THR A 230 4.63 -5.21 6.14
CA THR A 230 3.50 -4.65 5.42
C THR A 230 2.26 -4.86 6.28
N GLU A 231 1.60 -3.77 6.68
CA GLU A 231 0.39 -3.84 7.51
C GLU A 231 -0.61 -2.71 7.21
N ILE A 232 -1.88 -3.00 7.46
CA ILE A 232 -2.99 -2.04 7.49
C ILE A 232 -3.49 -1.96 8.93
N ALA A 233 -3.41 -0.79 9.55
CA ALA A 233 -3.94 -0.53 10.88
C ALA A 233 -5.16 0.38 10.80
N VAL A 234 -6.33 -0.16 11.12
CA VAL A 234 -7.58 0.61 11.30
C VAL A 234 -7.69 0.97 12.77
N VAL A 235 -7.53 2.26 13.08
CA VAL A 235 -7.54 2.75 14.45
C VAL A 235 -8.89 3.35 14.77
N PHE A 236 -9.55 2.86 15.82
CA PHE A 236 -10.86 3.33 16.23
C PHE A 236 -10.79 4.56 17.14
N LYS A 237 -11.86 5.34 17.15
CA LYS A 237 -12.05 6.46 18.07
C LYS A 237 -12.14 5.93 19.50
N ARG A 238 -11.66 6.73 20.45
CA ARG A 238 -11.90 6.48 21.87
C ARG A 238 -13.40 6.66 22.15
N ALA A 239 -13.95 5.83 23.03
CA ALA A 239 -15.31 6.03 23.52
C ALA A 239 -15.44 7.45 24.12
N PRO A 240 -16.49 8.20 23.77
CA PRO A 240 -16.63 9.60 24.18
C PRO A 240 -16.87 9.74 25.69
N HIS A 241 -17.42 8.70 26.33
CA HIS A 241 -17.60 8.63 27.77
C HIS A 241 -17.19 7.24 28.27
N LEU A 242 -16.46 7.22 29.39
CA LEU A 242 -16.04 6.02 30.09
C LEU A 242 -16.58 6.14 31.53
N PRO A 243 -17.36 5.17 32.02
CA PRO A 243 -17.88 5.19 33.39
C PRO A 243 -16.81 4.82 34.44
N PHE A 244 -15.53 4.88 34.07
CA PHE A 244 -14.38 4.55 34.90
C PHE A 244 -13.76 5.83 35.48
N GLU A 245 -13.11 5.74 36.64
CA GLU A 245 -12.27 6.82 37.15
C GLU A 245 -11.15 7.13 36.14
N SER A 246 -10.69 8.38 36.10
CA SER A 246 -9.69 8.80 35.11
C SER A 246 -8.38 8.00 35.21
N THR A 247 -7.98 7.63 36.43
CA THR A 247 -6.80 6.80 36.73
C THR A 247 -6.97 5.36 36.25
N ALA A 248 -8.19 4.83 36.24
CA ALA A 248 -8.49 3.46 35.82
C ALA A 248 -8.28 3.21 34.32
N THR A 249 -8.18 4.28 33.51
CA THR A 249 -8.05 4.19 32.03
C THR A 249 -6.90 5.03 31.50
N GLU A 250 -5.93 5.37 32.35
CA GLU A 250 -4.77 6.19 31.98
C GLU A 250 -3.88 5.48 30.95
N GLU A 251 -3.71 4.16 31.09
CA GLU A 251 -2.96 3.30 30.16
C GLU A 251 -3.82 2.78 28.99
N LEU A 252 -5.12 3.13 28.91
CA LEU A 252 -6.00 2.65 27.85
C LEU A 252 -5.72 3.42 26.55
N GLY A 253 -5.22 2.70 25.55
CA GLY A 253 -4.97 3.22 24.22
C GLY A 253 -6.23 3.30 23.35
N LYS A 254 -6.01 3.55 22.06
CA LYS A 254 -7.07 3.42 21.05
C LYS A 254 -7.20 1.96 20.63
N ASN A 255 -8.44 1.48 20.50
CA ASN A 255 -8.66 0.17 19.89
C ASN A 255 -8.15 0.19 18.45
N ALA A 256 -7.61 -0.93 17.99
CA ALA A 256 -7.09 -1.03 16.64
C ALA A 256 -7.27 -2.44 16.09
N LEU A 257 -7.60 -2.53 14.82
CA LEU A 257 -7.54 -3.77 14.06
C LEU A 257 -6.37 -3.66 13.08
N VAL A 258 -5.40 -4.56 13.23
CA VAL A 258 -4.16 -4.56 12.44
C VAL A 258 -4.15 -5.82 11.57
N ILE A 259 -4.20 -5.63 10.26
CA ILE A 259 -4.02 -6.71 9.28
C ILE A 259 -2.56 -6.71 8.86
N ARG A 260 -1.82 -7.75 9.23
CA ARG A 260 -0.43 -7.94 8.82
C ARG A 260 -0.40 -8.72 7.52
N VAL A 261 0.07 -8.07 6.46
CA VAL A 261 0.15 -8.63 5.10
C VAL A 261 1.40 -9.48 4.94
N GLN A 262 2.53 -9.05 5.52
CA GLN A 262 3.79 -9.80 5.59
C GLN A 262 4.81 -9.07 6.50
N PRO A 263 5.84 -9.75 7.04
CA PRO A 263 5.87 -11.20 7.28
C PRO A 263 4.82 -11.58 8.34
N ASP A 264 4.71 -12.85 8.67
CA ASP A 264 3.81 -13.35 9.73
C ASP A 264 2.36 -12.93 9.50
N GLU A 265 1.81 -13.39 8.38
CA GLU A 265 0.45 -13.12 7.92
C GLU A 265 -0.58 -13.32 9.04
N GLY A 266 -1.40 -12.31 9.31
CA GLY A 266 -2.33 -12.38 10.44
C GLY A 266 -3.18 -11.14 10.68
N VAL A 267 -3.99 -11.22 11.74
CA VAL A 267 -4.85 -10.14 12.21
C VAL A 267 -4.70 -10.00 13.72
N THR A 268 -4.40 -8.80 14.19
CA THR A 268 -4.32 -8.45 15.61
C THR A 268 -5.43 -7.46 15.96
N LEU A 269 -6.25 -7.79 16.95
CA LEU A 269 -7.19 -6.86 17.57
C LEU A 269 -6.63 -6.37 18.90
N ARG A 270 -6.43 -5.05 19.03
CA ARG A 270 -6.05 -4.40 20.29
C ARG A 270 -7.26 -3.76 20.95
N PHE A 271 -7.52 -4.10 22.20
CA PHE A 271 -8.64 -3.58 22.98
C PHE A 271 -8.31 -3.52 24.48
N GLY A 272 -9.14 -2.84 25.27
CA GLY A 272 -8.95 -2.72 26.72
C GLY A 272 -9.53 -3.92 27.48
N ALA A 273 -8.78 -4.44 28.45
CA ALA A 273 -9.26 -5.46 29.38
C ALA A 273 -8.90 -5.12 30.83
N LYS A 274 -9.71 -5.62 31.78
CA LYS A 274 -9.45 -5.45 33.21
C LYS A 274 -8.19 -6.22 33.61
N VAL A 275 -7.27 -5.55 34.28
CA VAL A 275 -6.11 -6.20 34.92
C VAL A 275 -6.60 -7.12 36.05
N PRO A 276 -6.15 -8.38 36.13
CA PRO A 276 -6.46 -9.25 37.25
C PRO A 276 -6.03 -8.62 38.58
N GLY A 277 -6.98 -8.42 39.49
CA GLY A 277 -6.73 -7.74 40.76
C GLY A 277 -7.99 -7.15 41.38
N THR A 278 -7.80 -6.49 42.52
CA THR A 278 -8.84 -5.84 43.31
C THR A 278 -9.17 -4.43 42.78
N ALA A 279 -8.19 -3.74 42.19
CA ALA A 279 -8.40 -2.45 41.55
C ALA A 279 -9.16 -2.59 40.23
N MET A 280 -9.94 -1.56 39.88
CA MET A 280 -10.56 -1.44 38.57
C MET A 280 -9.60 -0.69 37.64
N GLU A 281 -8.70 -1.42 37.00
CA GLU A 281 -7.71 -0.88 36.07
C GLU A 281 -7.87 -1.56 34.70
N VAL A 282 -7.89 -0.77 33.63
CA VAL A 282 -8.05 -1.25 32.26
C VAL A 282 -6.78 -0.95 31.47
N ARG A 283 -6.20 -1.99 30.87
CA ARG A 283 -5.00 -1.89 30.03
C ARG A 283 -5.24 -2.48 28.65
N ASP A 284 -4.43 -2.06 27.69
CA ASP A 284 -4.44 -2.63 26.35
C ASP A 284 -3.99 -4.10 26.38
N VAL A 285 -4.78 -4.97 25.77
CA VAL A 285 -4.45 -6.37 25.46
C VAL A 285 -4.59 -6.62 23.96
N THR A 286 -3.97 -7.69 23.48
CA THR A 286 -4.08 -8.13 22.08
C THR A 286 -4.76 -9.49 22.00
N MET A 287 -5.57 -9.66 20.95
CA MET A 287 -6.00 -10.96 20.46
C MET A 287 -5.42 -11.15 19.07
N ASP A 288 -4.63 -12.21 18.91
CA ASP A 288 -3.82 -12.44 17.73
C ASP A 288 -4.32 -13.69 16.98
N PHE A 289 -4.51 -13.53 15.68
CA PHE A 289 -4.71 -14.60 14.72
C PHE A 289 -3.54 -14.58 13.74
N GLY A 290 -2.86 -15.72 13.57
CA GLY A 290 -1.76 -15.88 12.62
C GLY A 290 -1.99 -17.07 11.70
N TYR A 291 -1.78 -16.87 10.40
CA TYR A 291 -2.00 -17.91 9.38
C TYR A 291 -1.15 -19.16 9.64
N GLY A 292 0.15 -18.99 9.91
CA GLY A 292 1.05 -20.12 10.17
C GLY A 292 0.69 -20.96 11.41
N HIS A 293 -0.14 -20.45 12.31
CA HIS A 293 -0.65 -21.19 13.46
C HIS A 293 -2.03 -21.81 13.22
N ALA A 294 -2.89 -21.12 12.48
CA ALA A 294 -4.27 -21.54 12.25
C ALA A 294 -4.45 -22.47 11.05
N PHE A 295 -3.57 -22.36 10.05
CA PHE A 295 -3.60 -23.13 8.82
C PHE A 295 -2.24 -23.81 8.62
N THR A 296 -2.23 -25.14 8.50
CA THR A 296 -1.01 -25.95 8.31
C THR A 296 -0.52 -26.02 6.87
N GLU A 297 -1.13 -25.25 5.96
CA GLU A 297 -0.76 -25.20 4.55
C GLU A 297 0.08 -23.95 4.27
N SER A 298 1.15 -24.12 3.49
CA SER A 298 1.90 -22.97 2.97
C SER A 298 1.04 -22.23 1.96
N SER A 299 0.81 -20.94 2.20
CA SER A 299 0.20 -20.08 1.19
C SER A 299 1.06 -20.07 -0.08
N PRO A 300 0.47 -20.19 -1.28
CA PRO A 300 1.22 -20.11 -2.52
C PRO A 300 1.92 -18.75 -2.64
N GLU A 301 3.06 -18.73 -3.30
CA GLU A 301 3.74 -17.46 -3.61
C GLU A 301 2.83 -16.59 -4.52
N ALA A 302 2.91 -15.27 -4.38
CA ALA A 302 2.06 -14.35 -5.11
C ALA A 302 2.04 -14.59 -6.63
N TYR A 303 3.19 -14.86 -7.24
CA TYR A 303 3.30 -15.14 -8.68
C TYR A 303 2.69 -16.48 -9.08
N GLU A 304 2.81 -17.51 -8.24
CA GLU A 304 2.17 -18.81 -8.52
C GLU A 304 0.66 -18.63 -8.68
N ARG A 305 0.07 -17.85 -7.75
CA ARG A 305 -1.35 -17.52 -7.79
C ARG A 305 -1.71 -16.66 -9.00
N LEU A 306 -0.99 -15.57 -9.22
CA LEU A 306 -1.29 -14.65 -10.32
C LEU A 306 -1.16 -15.32 -11.69
N ILE A 307 -0.18 -16.22 -11.87
CA ILE A 307 -0.04 -16.98 -13.12
C ILE A 307 -1.24 -17.92 -13.32
N LEU A 308 -1.66 -18.65 -12.27
CA LEU A 308 -2.86 -19.49 -12.34
C LEU A 308 -4.10 -18.68 -12.72
N ASP A 309 -4.27 -17.53 -12.08
CA ASP A 309 -5.35 -16.58 -12.33
C ASP A 309 -5.35 -16.07 -13.79
N VAL A 310 -4.18 -15.81 -14.37
CA VAL A 310 -4.03 -15.48 -15.80
C VAL A 310 -4.45 -16.64 -16.70
N LEU A 311 -4.18 -17.89 -16.32
CA LEU A 311 -4.58 -19.08 -17.10
C LEU A 311 -6.09 -19.32 -17.03
N LEU A 312 -6.71 -19.07 -15.88
CA LEU A 312 -8.16 -19.16 -15.67
C LEU A 312 -8.91 -18.03 -16.38
N GLY A 313 -8.36 -16.81 -16.38
CA GLY A 313 -8.72 -15.75 -17.31
C GLY A 313 -9.68 -14.68 -16.85
N ASP A 314 -10.25 -14.81 -15.66
CA ASP A 314 -11.09 -13.75 -15.09
C ASP A 314 -10.80 -13.50 -13.60
N PRO A 315 -9.58 -13.03 -13.25
CA PRO A 315 -9.20 -12.82 -11.88
C PRO A 315 -9.51 -11.39 -11.38
N PRO A 316 -10.06 -11.25 -10.16
CA PRO A 316 -10.45 -9.97 -9.58
C PRO A 316 -9.28 -9.06 -9.18
N LEU A 317 -8.05 -9.60 -9.20
CA LEU A 317 -6.88 -9.04 -8.51
C LEU A 317 -5.88 -8.34 -9.44
N PHE A 318 -6.24 -8.08 -10.71
CA PHE A 318 -5.37 -7.37 -11.66
C PHE A 318 -5.86 -5.94 -11.87
N PRO A 319 -5.06 -4.91 -11.56
CA PRO A 319 -5.46 -3.54 -11.78
C PRO A 319 -5.75 -3.26 -13.26
N ARG A 320 -6.91 -2.64 -13.52
CA ARG A 320 -7.21 -2.11 -14.86
C ARG A 320 -6.51 -0.79 -15.09
N HIS A 321 -6.45 -0.37 -16.35
CA HIS A 321 -5.82 0.89 -16.73
C HIS A 321 -6.40 2.09 -15.96
N GLU A 322 -7.72 2.13 -15.78
CA GLU A 322 -8.39 3.20 -15.03
C GLU A 322 -7.91 3.29 -13.59
N GLU A 323 -7.69 2.15 -12.91
CA GLU A 323 -7.12 2.14 -11.56
C GLU A 323 -5.69 2.73 -11.56
N VAL A 324 -4.87 2.35 -12.55
CA VAL A 324 -3.51 2.88 -12.71
C VAL A 324 -3.53 4.39 -12.97
N GLN A 325 -4.44 4.89 -13.81
CA GLN A 325 -4.59 6.32 -14.07
C GLN A 325 -5.01 7.09 -12.82
N LEU A 326 -5.96 6.57 -12.05
CA LEU A 326 -6.40 7.19 -10.81
C LEU A 326 -5.26 7.21 -9.79
N SER A 327 -4.49 6.12 -9.68
CA SER A 327 -3.29 6.10 -8.85
C SER A 327 -2.28 7.18 -9.22
N TRP A 328 -2.02 7.39 -10.53
CA TRP A 328 -1.14 8.46 -10.97
C TRP A 328 -1.71 9.85 -10.72
N LYS A 329 -3.02 10.08 -10.94
CA LYS A 329 -3.68 11.35 -10.60
C LYS A 329 -3.57 11.71 -9.12
N ILE A 330 -3.50 10.71 -8.24
CA ILE A 330 -3.26 10.90 -6.80
C ILE A 330 -1.78 11.24 -6.55
N LEU A 331 -0.84 10.51 -7.15
CA LEU A 331 0.57 10.61 -6.80
C LEU A 331 1.33 11.73 -7.52
N ASP A 332 1.00 12.03 -8.78
CA ASP A 332 1.71 13.02 -9.61
C ASP A 332 1.87 14.37 -8.90
N PRO A 333 0.82 14.99 -8.34
CA PRO A 333 0.95 16.29 -7.66
C PRO A 333 1.94 16.26 -6.49
N VAL A 334 2.05 15.12 -5.79
CA VAL A 334 3.00 14.95 -4.68
C VAL A 334 4.43 14.91 -5.22
N THR A 335 4.68 14.10 -6.25
CA THR A 335 6.03 13.93 -6.79
C THR A 335 6.53 15.18 -7.53
N GLU A 336 5.65 15.89 -8.24
CA GLU A 336 5.95 17.19 -8.86
C GLU A 336 6.30 18.25 -7.81
N PHE A 337 5.50 18.32 -6.73
CA PHE A 337 5.79 19.22 -5.62
C PHE A 337 7.13 18.90 -4.98
N TRP A 338 7.44 17.63 -4.73
CA TRP A 338 8.72 17.21 -4.19
C TRP A 338 9.89 17.55 -5.11
N ALA A 339 9.75 17.36 -6.42
CA ALA A 339 10.79 17.76 -7.38
C ALA A 339 11.15 19.26 -7.25
N SER A 340 10.20 20.13 -6.87
CA SER A 340 10.44 21.55 -6.64
C SER A 340 11.13 21.91 -5.31
N LYS A 341 11.22 20.98 -4.34
CA LYS A 341 11.66 21.24 -2.95
C LYS A 341 13.12 20.88 -2.65
N GLY A 342 13.92 20.47 -3.65
CA GLY A 342 15.35 20.19 -3.48
C GLY A 342 15.64 18.77 -3.00
N LYS A 343 16.48 18.61 -1.97
CA LYS A 343 16.87 17.29 -1.44
C LYS A 343 15.81 16.70 -0.48
N PRO A 344 15.64 15.36 -0.41
CA PRO A 344 14.83 14.70 0.63
C PRO A 344 15.44 14.86 2.02
N ASP A 345 14.62 14.70 3.07
CA ASP A 345 15.10 14.76 4.45
C ASP A 345 15.96 13.53 4.79
N PRO A 346 17.12 13.70 5.43
CA PRO A 346 17.94 12.56 5.82
C PRO A 346 17.25 11.76 6.94
N TYR A 347 17.39 10.44 6.91
CA TYR A 347 17.04 9.60 8.04
C TYR A 347 18.06 8.48 8.23
N ARG A 348 18.37 8.15 9.48
CA ARG A 348 19.39 7.14 9.79
C ARG A 348 18.86 5.75 9.42
N SER A 349 19.66 4.95 8.72
CA SER A 349 19.34 3.54 8.46
C SER A 349 19.05 2.78 9.77
N GLY A 350 18.00 1.95 9.77
CA GLY A 350 17.48 1.22 10.94
C GLY A 350 16.44 1.98 11.77
N THR A 351 16.06 3.21 11.38
CA THR A 351 15.01 4.00 12.06
C THR A 351 13.66 3.89 11.33
N TRP A 352 12.65 4.67 11.74
CA TRP A 352 11.28 4.61 11.16
C TRP A 352 10.97 5.71 10.14
N GLY A 353 12.03 6.32 9.58
CA GLY A 353 11.93 7.41 8.59
C GLY A 353 12.38 8.76 9.15
N PRO A 354 12.23 9.84 8.38
CA PRO A 354 12.63 11.19 8.78
C PRO A 354 11.66 11.81 9.80
N GLU A 355 12.13 12.77 10.58
CA GLU A 355 11.32 13.50 11.57
C GLU A 355 10.12 14.22 10.93
N SER A 356 10.23 14.62 9.66
CA SER A 356 9.14 15.22 8.89
C SER A 356 7.94 14.29 8.72
N ALA A 357 8.15 12.97 8.71
CA ALA A 357 7.07 11.98 8.65
C ALA A 357 6.30 11.89 9.97
N ASP A 358 7.01 11.97 11.11
CA ASP A 358 6.39 12.05 12.43
C ASP A 358 5.65 13.38 12.60
N ALA A 359 6.28 14.49 12.21
CA ALA A 359 5.65 15.82 12.26
C ALA A 359 4.37 15.89 11.42
N MET A 360 4.33 15.21 10.26
CA MET A 360 3.15 15.13 9.39
C MET A 360 1.93 14.56 10.12
N ILE A 361 2.06 13.41 10.80
CA ILE A 361 0.94 12.76 11.49
C ILE A 361 0.61 13.44 12.84
N MET A 362 1.61 14.00 13.52
CA MET A 362 1.43 14.71 14.80
C MET A 362 0.60 16.00 14.66
N ARG A 363 0.62 16.65 13.49
CA ARG A 363 -0.25 17.81 13.20
C ARG A 363 -1.73 17.50 13.36
N ASP A 364 -2.10 16.24 13.15
CA ASP A 364 -3.46 15.73 13.31
C ASP A 364 -3.70 15.13 14.71
N GLY A 365 -2.77 15.31 15.66
CA GLY A 365 -2.85 14.75 17.01
C GLY A 365 -2.69 13.22 17.06
N ARG A 366 -1.98 12.65 16.08
CA ARG A 366 -1.81 11.21 15.90
C ARG A 366 -0.32 10.84 15.86
N THR A 367 -0.04 9.56 16.06
CA THR A 367 1.33 9.02 15.98
C THR A 367 1.33 7.80 15.08
N TRP A 368 2.45 7.59 14.40
CA TRP A 368 2.64 6.36 13.65
C TRP A 368 2.63 5.16 14.59
N ARG A 369 1.91 4.12 14.19
CA ARG A 369 2.07 2.80 14.80
C ARG A 369 3.52 2.37 14.61
N ARG A 370 4.10 1.77 15.65
CA ARG A 370 5.35 1.01 15.55
C ARG A 370 4.95 -0.46 15.44
N PRO A 371 5.08 -1.05 14.25
CA PRO A 371 4.66 -2.41 13.98
C PRO A 371 5.24 -3.40 14.98
#